data_AF-A0A3D5HG99-F1
#
_entry.id   AF-A0A3D5HG99-F1
#
_cell.length_a   1.000
_cell.length_b   1.000
_cell.length_c   1.000
_cell.angle_alpha   90.00
_cell.angle_beta   90.00
_cell.angle_gamma   90.00
#
_symmetry.space_group_name_H-M   'P 1'
#
loop_
_entity.id
_entity.type
_entity.pdbx_description
1 polymer ?
#
loop_
_entity_poly.entity_id
_entity_poly.type
_entity_poly.pdbx_seq_one_letter_code
_entity_poly.pdbx_strand_id
1 'polypeptide(L)'
;KNAPIVISHHDFKAMPSIEVLEELTSEMESFYPDAIKVVPTSSTLAHSVQMLQWVGNRTRDIARIGFAMGQKGTCSRIMTTVYGAPITYASFGDAVAPGQLSMDALINCYRVSELNDGCLVYGVAGKDVNHSRELEVMNQQLKKKQLNAVCIPLESLELDELLVVLEDLKIKGIQLENPLKEIAIDKFYGSGSFPGTSVFMEISSLNGKQEINIHPISGEKFIEHL
;
A
#
# COMPACT_ATOMS: atom_id res chain seq x y z
N LYS A 1 -27.71 25.89 -7.37
CA LYS A 1 -26.31 25.46 -7.16
C LYS A 1 -26.27 23.96 -7.45
N ASN A 2 -25.45 23.51 -8.38
CA ASN A 2 -25.26 22.07 -8.60
C ASN A 2 -24.32 21.56 -7.51
N ALA A 3 -24.77 20.56 -6.75
CA ALA A 3 -23.91 19.85 -5.81
C ALA A 3 -23.05 18.83 -6.59
N PRO A 4 -21.75 18.69 -6.29
CA PRO A 4 -20.94 17.65 -6.91
C PRO A 4 -21.53 16.26 -6.67
N ILE A 5 -21.55 15.43 -7.70
CA ILE A 5 -22.10 14.08 -7.66
C ILE A 5 -20.96 13.06 -7.62
N VAL A 6 -21.02 12.17 -6.63
CA VAL A 6 -20.17 10.98 -6.56
C VAL A 6 -21.05 9.75 -6.71
N ILE A 7 -20.84 8.97 -7.78
CA ILE A 7 -21.49 7.67 -7.92
C ILE A 7 -20.59 6.63 -7.27
N SER A 8 -21.14 5.81 -6.36
CA SER A 8 -20.34 4.87 -5.57
C SER A 8 -20.85 3.44 -5.65
N HIS A 9 -19.93 2.49 -5.72
CA HIS A 9 -20.19 1.06 -5.64
C HIS A 9 -19.31 0.42 -4.55
N HIS A 10 -19.88 -0.50 -3.78
CA HIS A 10 -19.15 -1.30 -2.80
C HIS A 10 -19.41 -2.78 -3.06
N ASP A 11 -18.35 -3.55 -3.22
CA ASP A 11 -18.43 -5.02 -3.23
C ASP A 11 -17.85 -5.55 -1.91
N PHE A 12 -18.74 -5.91 -0.99
CA PHE A 12 -18.34 -6.43 0.33
C PHE A 12 -17.82 -7.86 0.28
N LYS A 13 -17.98 -8.58 -0.85
CA LYS A 13 -17.65 -10.00 -0.97
C LYS A 13 -16.28 -10.22 -1.59
N ALA A 14 -15.96 -9.53 -2.68
CA ALA A 14 -14.77 -9.84 -3.47
C ALA A 14 -14.24 -8.64 -4.27
N MET A 15 -13.07 -8.85 -4.89
CA MET A 15 -12.52 -7.97 -5.92
C MET A 15 -13.09 -8.38 -7.28
N PRO A 16 -13.70 -7.46 -8.05
CA PRO A 16 -14.09 -7.74 -9.43
C PRO A 16 -12.85 -7.99 -10.31
N SER A 17 -13.02 -8.72 -11.42
CA SER A 17 -11.98 -8.80 -12.45
C SER A 17 -11.73 -7.43 -13.07
N ILE A 18 -10.61 -7.29 -13.79
CA ILE A 18 -10.27 -6.03 -14.48
C ILE A 18 -11.38 -5.67 -15.49
N GLU A 19 -11.88 -6.65 -16.23
CA GLU A 19 -12.94 -6.45 -17.23
C GLU A 19 -14.24 -5.96 -16.60
N VAL A 20 -14.68 -6.61 -15.51
CA VAL A 20 -15.89 -6.21 -14.77
C VAL A 20 -15.72 -4.81 -14.16
N LEU A 21 -14.52 -4.50 -13.67
CA LEU A 21 -14.21 -3.17 -13.11
C LEU A 21 -14.27 -2.08 -14.19
N GLU A 22 -13.79 -2.34 -15.40
CA GLU A 22 -13.86 -1.41 -16.53
C GLU A 22 -15.29 -1.25 -17.10
N GLU A 23 -16.08 -2.33 -17.12
CA GLU A 23 -17.50 -2.27 -17.47
C GLU A 23 -18.28 -1.38 -16.48
N LEU A 24 -18.13 -1.65 -15.17
CA LEU A 24 -18.73 -0.85 -14.10
C LEU A 24 -18.28 0.62 -14.19
N THR A 25 -16.99 0.85 -14.47
CA THR A 25 -16.44 2.19 -14.65
C THR A 25 -17.11 2.92 -15.80
N SER A 26 -17.23 2.26 -16.97
CA SER A 26 -17.86 2.83 -18.15
C SER A 26 -19.34 3.17 -17.90
N GLU A 27 -20.06 2.28 -17.20
CA GLU A 27 -21.44 2.52 -16.80
C GLU A 27 -21.56 3.74 -15.87
N MET A 28 -20.77 3.80 -14.79
CA MET A 28 -20.79 4.91 -13.84
C MET A 28 -20.39 6.25 -14.48
N GLU A 29 -19.38 6.26 -15.35
CA GLU A 29 -18.91 7.46 -16.04
C GLU A 29 -19.92 7.97 -17.09
N SER A 30 -20.78 7.10 -17.64
CA SER A 30 -21.81 7.49 -18.63
C SER A 30 -22.86 8.47 -18.07
N PHE A 31 -22.96 8.58 -16.75
CA PHE A 31 -23.82 9.54 -16.06
C PHE A 31 -23.16 10.92 -15.85
N TYR A 32 -21.92 11.11 -16.32
CA TYR A 32 -21.14 12.34 -16.17
C TYR A 32 -21.05 12.88 -14.73
N PRO A 33 -20.70 12.05 -13.72
CA PRO A 33 -20.49 12.54 -12.35
C PRO A 33 -19.17 13.32 -12.22
N ASP A 34 -19.01 14.05 -11.12
CA ASP A 34 -17.73 14.70 -10.79
C ASP A 34 -16.68 13.65 -10.34
N ALA A 35 -17.14 12.56 -9.71
CA ALA A 35 -16.29 11.43 -9.36
C ALA A 35 -17.04 10.09 -9.35
N ILE A 36 -16.29 9.02 -9.54
CA ILE A 36 -16.74 7.66 -9.25
C ILE A 36 -15.95 7.07 -8.09
N LYS A 37 -16.61 6.28 -7.26
CA LYS A 37 -16.01 5.60 -6.11
C LYS A 37 -16.26 4.11 -6.18
N VAL A 38 -15.21 3.31 -6.19
CA VAL A 38 -15.33 1.84 -6.16
C VAL A 38 -14.50 1.28 -5.00
N VAL A 39 -15.16 0.54 -4.11
CA VAL A 39 -14.54 -0.02 -2.91
C VAL A 39 -14.93 -1.51 -2.77
N PRO A 40 -14.13 -2.42 -3.33
CA PRO A 40 -14.34 -3.86 -3.22
C PRO A 40 -13.58 -4.47 -2.02
N THR A 41 -13.73 -5.77 -1.77
CA THR A 41 -12.99 -6.50 -0.71
C THR A 41 -11.75 -7.20 -1.27
N SER A 42 -10.59 -6.96 -0.66
CA SER A 42 -9.33 -7.63 -1.03
C SER A 42 -9.14 -8.96 -0.28
N SER A 43 -8.66 -9.98 -1.01
CA SER A 43 -8.15 -11.25 -0.49
C SER A 43 -6.66 -11.45 -0.79
N THR A 44 -6.03 -10.54 -1.56
CA THR A 44 -4.61 -10.58 -1.95
C THR A 44 -4.00 -9.18 -2.00
N LEU A 45 -2.69 -9.04 -1.87
CA LEU A 45 -2.03 -7.74 -2.06
C LEU A 45 -2.13 -7.25 -3.51
N ALA A 46 -2.19 -8.17 -4.48
CA ALA A 46 -2.41 -7.86 -5.89
C ALA A 46 -3.75 -7.14 -6.13
N HIS A 47 -4.81 -7.48 -5.37
CA HIS A 47 -6.08 -6.74 -5.41
C HIS A 47 -5.88 -5.27 -5.00
N SER A 48 -5.03 -5.00 -4.01
CA SER A 48 -4.73 -3.63 -3.58
C SER A 48 -4.00 -2.85 -4.67
N VAL A 49 -3.06 -3.49 -5.36
CA VAL A 49 -2.39 -2.93 -6.54
C VAL A 49 -3.39 -2.67 -7.67
N GLN A 50 -4.27 -3.62 -7.98
CA GLN A 50 -5.29 -3.47 -9.03
C GLN A 50 -6.14 -2.20 -8.81
N MET A 51 -6.57 -1.94 -7.58
CA MET A 51 -7.34 -0.73 -7.26
C MET A 51 -6.52 0.55 -7.40
N LEU A 52 -5.25 0.54 -6.99
CA LEU A 52 -4.36 1.69 -7.15
C LEU A 52 -4.10 2.01 -8.63
N GLN A 53 -3.84 0.98 -9.44
CA GLN A 53 -3.70 1.10 -10.89
C GLN A 53 -5.00 1.62 -11.53
N TRP A 54 -6.17 1.12 -11.12
CA TRP A 54 -7.45 1.62 -11.60
C TRP A 54 -7.66 3.12 -11.32
N VAL A 55 -7.27 3.60 -10.13
CA VAL A 55 -7.27 5.03 -9.78
C VAL A 55 -6.32 5.81 -10.70
N GLY A 56 -5.10 5.31 -10.89
CA GLY A 56 -4.06 5.96 -11.70
C GLY A 56 -4.36 5.98 -13.20
N ASN A 57 -5.12 5.00 -13.71
CA ASN A 57 -5.48 4.87 -15.13
C ASN A 57 -6.65 5.76 -15.57
N ARG A 58 -7.02 6.80 -14.81
CA ARG A 58 -8.07 7.73 -15.25
C ARG A 58 -7.66 8.42 -16.56
N THR A 59 -8.58 8.45 -17.51
CA THR A 59 -8.36 9.06 -18.84
C THR A 59 -9.28 10.26 -19.12
N ARG A 60 -10.18 10.57 -18.19
CA ARG A 60 -11.20 11.62 -18.29
C ARG A 60 -11.12 12.57 -17.10
N ASP A 61 -11.87 13.67 -17.19
CA ASP A 61 -12.00 14.66 -16.11
C ASP A 61 -12.79 14.14 -14.88
N ILE A 62 -13.33 12.92 -14.95
CA ILE A 62 -14.04 12.27 -13.84
C ILE A 62 -13.01 11.69 -12.86
N ALA A 63 -13.02 12.15 -11.61
CA ALA A 63 -12.11 11.65 -10.60
C ALA A 63 -12.45 10.20 -10.20
N ARG A 64 -11.42 9.38 -9.94
CA ARG A 64 -11.57 8.02 -9.41
C ARG A 64 -11.15 7.97 -7.96
N ILE A 65 -12.03 7.45 -7.09
CA ILE A 65 -11.76 7.22 -5.67
C ILE A 65 -11.81 5.70 -5.44
N GLY A 66 -10.67 5.08 -5.18
CA GLY A 66 -10.59 3.61 -5.12
C GLY A 66 -9.56 3.08 -4.14
N PHE A 67 -9.98 2.12 -3.33
CA PHE A 67 -9.13 1.30 -2.46
C PHE A 67 -9.92 0.05 -2.08
N ALA A 68 -9.25 -0.98 -1.60
CA ALA A 68 -9.87 -2.21 -1.16
C ALA A 68 -10.12 -2.25 0.35
N MET A 69 -11.17 -2.96 0.76
CA MET A 69 -11.45 -3.35 2.16
C MET A 69 -10.62 -4.57 2.57
N GLY A 70 -10.58 -4.85 3.88
CA GLY A 70 -9.85 -5.98 4.44
C GLY A 70 -8.40 -5.64 4.78
N GLN A 71 -7.76 -6.49 5.57
CA GLN A 71 -6.38 -6.27 6.06
C GLN A 71 -5.36 -6.15 4.92
N LYS A 72 -5.54 -6.91 3.85
CA LYS A 72 -4.70 -6.81 2.63
C LYS A 72 -4.98 -5.53 1.83
N GLY A 73 -6.17 -4.94 2.01
CA GLY A 73 -6.61 -3.69 1.37
C GLY A 73 -6.03 -2.42 1.99
N THR A 74 -5.52 -2.48 3.23
CA THR A 74 -5.07 -1.30 3.98
C THR A 74 -4.03 -0.47 3.23
N CYS A 75 -3.07 -1.10 2.56
CA CYS A 75 -2.05 -0.40 1.78
C CYS A 75 -2.67 0.47 0.67
N SER A 76 -3.69 -0.02 -0.04
CA SER A 76 -4.37 0.76 -1.08
C SER A 76 -5.10 1.98 -0.50
N ARG A 77 -5.65 1.88 0.71
CA ARG A 77 -6.31 3.01 1.40
C ARG A 77 -5.32 4.13 1.73
N ILE A 78 -4.10 3.78 2.12
CA ILE A 78 -3.03 4.74 2.41
C ILE A 78 -2.54 5.39 1.12
N MET A 79 -2.34 4.58 0.07
CA MET A 79 -1.68 5.02 -1.17
C MET A 79 -2.61 5.64 -2.21
N THR A 80 -3.93 5.52 -2.07
CA THR A 80 -4.89 5.94 -3.13
C THR A 80 -4.71 7.39 -3.57
N THR A 81 -4.39 8.31 -2.66
CA THR A 81 -4.17 9.72 -3.01
C THR A 81 -2.87 9.95 -3.77
N VAL A 82 -1.83 9.16 -3.48
CA VAL A 82 -0.56 9.14 -4.24
C VAL A 82 -0.79 8.63 -5.67
N TYR A 83 -1.79 7.76 -5.88
CA TYR A 83 -2.20 7.30 -7.22
C TYR A 83 -3.21 8.25 -7.89
N GLY A 84 -3.53 9.37 -7.26
CA GLY A 84 -4.32 10.45 -7.85
C GLY A 84 -5.76 10.53 -7.40
N ALA A 85 -6.22 9.70 -6.46
CA ALA A 85 -7.54 9.89 -5.86
C ALA A 85 -7.60 11.23 -5.11
N PRO A 86 -8.68 12.01 -5.22
CA PRO A 86 -8.78 13.30 -4.54
C PRO A 86 -8.92 13.18 -3.02
N ILE A 87 -9.39 12.03 -2.53
CA ILE A 87 -9.65 11.77 -1.11
C ILE A 87 -9.41 10.30 -0.75
N THR A 88 -9.19 10.02 0.53
CA THR A 88 -9.28 8.70 1.15
C THR A 88 -10.24 8.73 2.34
N TYR A 89 -10.54 7.56 2.93
CA TYR A 89 -11.50 7.43 4.03
C TYR A 89 -10.85 6.85 5.29
N ALA A 90 -11.14 7.49 6.42
CA ALA A 90 -10.72 7.09 7.76
C ALA A 90 -11.94 6.89 8.68
N SER A 91 -11.77 6.15 9.78
CA SER A 91 -12.74 6.19 10.89
C SER A 91 -12.49 7.40 11.78
N PHE A 92 -13.58 7.97 12.30
CA PHE A 92 -13.54 8.91 13.43
C PHE A 92 -13.87 8.12 14.69
N GLY A 93 -12.82 7.67 15.41
CA GLY A 93 -12.94 6.70 16.49
C GLY A 93 -12.64 5.26 16.04
N ASP A 94 -13.28 4.29 16.69
CA ASP A 94 -13.03 2.86 16.45
C ASP A 94 -13.28 2.45 14.99
N ALA A 95 -12.50 1.48 14.52
CA ALA A 95 -12.67 0.92 13.19
C ALA A 95 -14.03 0.20 13.09
N VAL A 96 -14.83 0.54 12.08
CA VAL A 96 -16.11 -0.13 11.78
C VAL A 96 -15.96 -1.24 10.75
N ALA A 97 -14.78 -1.42 10.15
CA ALA A 97 -14.46 -2.48 9.19
C ALA A 97 -12.99 -2.94 9.29
N PRO A 98 -12.69 -4.22 8.99
CA PRO A 98 -11.30 -4.71 8.91
C PRO A 98 -10.45 -3.91 7.91
N GLY A 99 -9.24 -3.52 8.33
CA GLY A 99 -8.34 -2.67 7.53
C GLY A 99 -8.76 -1.20 7.42
N GLN A 100 -9.75 -0.76 8.21
CA GLN A 100 -10.07 0.66 8.32
C GLN A 100 -9.10 1.34 9.28
N LEU A 101 -8.48 2.43 8.80
CA LEU A 101 -7.54 3.23 9.55
C LEU A 101 -8.26 4.39 10.24
N SER A 102 -7.82 4.73 11.45
CA SER A 102 -8.29 5.93 12.14
C SER A 102 -7.80 7.20 11.43
N MET A 103 -8.53 8.29 11.61
CA MET A 103 -8.11 9.61 11.13
C MET A 103 -6.71 9.99 11.68
N ASP A 104 -6.44 9.67 12.94
CA ASP A 104 -5.14 9.91 13.57
C ASP A 104 -4.02 9.13 12.87
N ALA A 105 -4.23 7.84 12.56
CA ALA A 105 -3.23 7.05 11.85
C ALA A 105 -2.94 7.62 10.46
N LEU A 106 -3.96 7.97 9.67
CA LEU A 106 -3.76 8.53 8.33
C LEU A 106 -3.04 9.89 8.34
N ILE A 107 -3.37 10.76 9.30
CA ILE A 107 -2.81 12.12 9.37
C ILE A 107 -1.44 12.12 10.05
N ASN A 108 -1.30 11.48 11.20
CA ASN A 108 -0.13 11.64 12.06
C ASN A 108 0.95 10.57 11.84
N CYS A 109 0.54 9.32 11.55
CA CYS A 109 1.47 8.23 11.25
C CYS A 109 1.86 8.25 9.77
N TYR A 110 0.91 8.00 8.87
CA TYR A 110 1.18 7.87 7.43
C TYR A 110 1.30 9.21 6.69
N ARG A 111 0.82 10.31 7.29
CA ARG A 111 0.90 11.67 6.71
C ARG A 111 0.31 11.77 5.30
N VAL A 112 -0.80 11.09 5.05
CA VAL A 112 -1.39 10.96 3.71
C VAL A 112 -1.66 12.31 3.04
N SER A 113 -1.96 13.35 3.81
CA SER A 113 -2.15 14.71 3.29
C SER A 113 -0.87 15.42 2.82
N GLU A 114 0.31 14.91 3.19
CA GLU A 114 1.61 15.45 2.82
C GLU A 114 2.25 14.69 1.63
N LEU A 115 1.75 13.48 1.34
CA LEU A 115 2.27 12.64 0.26
C LEU A 115 1.82 13.15 -1.11
N ASN A 116 2.70 13.02 -2.11
CA ASN A 116 2.45 13.45 -3.49
C ASN A 116 3.17 12.55 -4.50
N ASP A 117 2.99 12.85 -5.79
CA ASP A 117 3.67 12.19 -6.90
C ASP A 117 5.18 12.10 -6.65
N GLY A 118 5.76 10.92 -6.80
CA GLY A 118 7.17 10.66 -6.47
C GLY A 118 7.42 10.23 -5.03
N CYS A 119 6.37 9.99 -4.25
CA CYS A 119 6.48 9.41 -2.90
C CYS A 119 7.30 8.11 -2.92
N LEU A 120 8.33 8.05 -2.06
CA LEU A 120 9.10 6.83 -1.83
C LEU A 120 8.30 5.89 -0.93
N VAL A 121 8.16 4.63 -1.34
CA VAL A 121 7.36 3.65 -0.61
C VAL A 121 8.28 2.66 0.09
N TYR A 122 8.08 2.48 1.39
CA TYR A 122 8.69 1.43 2.20
C TYR A 122 7.59 0.51 2.75
N GLY A 123 7.94 -0.68 3.22
CA GLY A 123 6.95 -1.62 3.74
C GLY A 123 7.34 -2.28 5.07
N VAL A 124 6.33 -2.76 5.79
CA VAL A 124 6.47 -3.83 6.79
C VAL A 124 5.56 -4.98 6.35
N ALA A 125 6.12 -6.18 6.18
CA ALA A 125 5.36 -7.35 5.77
C ALA A 125 5.37 -8.47 6.80
N GLY A 126 4.20 -9.09 6.97
CA GLY A 126 3.98 -10.18 7.91
C GLY A 126 2.52 -10.31 8.29
N LYS A 127 2.29 -11.03 9.39
CA LYS A 127 0.96 -11.20 9.99
C LYS A 127 0.68 -10.07 10.99
N ASP A 128 -0.54 -9.55 10.96
CA ASP A 128 -1.06 -8.53 11.87
C ASP A 128 -0.21 -7.22 11.85
N VAL A 129 0.42 -6.91 10.72
CA VAL A 129 1.38 -5.79 10.61
C VAL A 129 0.71 -4.42 10.53
N ASN A 130 -0.59 -4.38 10.26
CA ASN A 130 -1.41 -3.16 10.13
C ASN A 130 -1.36 -2.22 11.34
N HIS A 131 -1.01 -2.75 12.52
CA HIS A 131 -0.85 -1.99 13.77
C HIS A 131 0.49 -2.31 14.47
N SER A 132 1.48 -2.75 13.70
CA SER A 132 2.80 -3.10 14.26
C SER A 132 3.56 -1.86 14.73
N ARG A 133 4.32 -2.02 15.81
CA ARG A 133 5.20 -0.98 16.34
C ARG A 133 6.27 -0.59 15.31
N GLU A 134 6.79 -1.58 14.58
CA GLU A 134 7.80 -1.39 13.55
C GLU A 134 7.30 -0.41 12.47
N LEU A 135 6.04 -0.53 12.06
CA LEU A 135 5.42 0.37 11.08
C LEU A 135 5.32 1.81 11.60
N GLU A 136 4.94 1.99 12.87
CA GLU A 136 4.88 3.32 13.50
C GLU A 136 6.28 3.94 13.61
N VAL A 137 7.27 3.17 14.07
CA VAL A 137 8.65 3.62 14.23
C VAL A 137 9.24 4.03 12.89
N MET A 138 9.09 3.22 11.84
CA MET A 138 9.60 3.55 10.51
C MET A 138 8.94 4.82 9.95
N ASN A 139 7.61 4.97 10.09
CA ASN A 139 6.93 6.19 9.66
C ASN A 139 7.36 7.44 10.46
N GLN A 140 7.62 7.30 11.77
CA GLN A 140 8.16 8.39 12.58
C GLN A 140 9.56 8.81 12.13
N GLN A 141 10.43 7.87 11.75
CA GLN A 141 11.77 8.19 11.23
C GLN A 141 11.69 8.89 9.87
N LEU A 142 10.83 8.42 8.95
CA LEU A 142 10.58 9.10 7.67
C LEU A 142 10.05 10.53 7.89
N LYS A 143 9.16 10.72 8.88
CA LYS A 143 8.64 12.04 9.27
C LYS A 143 9.76 12.98 9.73
N LYS A 144 10.64 12.50 10.63
CA LYS A 144 11.77 13.31 11.15
C LYS A 144 12.71 13.76 10.03
N LYS A 145 12.87 12.93 9.00
CA LYS A 145 13.70 13.24 7.82
C LYS A 145 13.01 14.15 6.80
N GLN A 146 11.72 14.45 6.99
CA GLN A 146 10.93 15.31 6.10
C GLN A 146 10.96 14.82 4.64
N LEU A 147 11.00 13.51 4.44
CA LEU A 147 10.97 12.90 3.12
C LEU A 147 9.53 12.76 2.63
N ASN A 148 9.31 12.94 1.32
CA ASN A 148 8.10 12.48 0.63
C ASN A 148 8.12 10.95 0.57
N ALA A 149 7.87 10.32 1.71
CA ALA A 149 8.02 8.89 1.89
C ALA A 149 7.07 8.36 2.97
N VAL A 150 6.58 7.14 2.74
CA VAL A 150 5.67 6.44 3.65
C VAL A 150 6.09 4.99 3.81
N CYS A 151 5.91 4.44 5.01
CA CYS A 151 6.01 3.01 5.25
C CYS A 151 4.60 2.43 5.38
N ILE A 152 4.25 1.43 4.56
CA ILE A 152 2.91 0.85 4.49
C ILE A 152 2.88 -0.60 5.01
N PRO A 153 1.77 -1.06 5.61
CA PRO A 153 1.62 -2.45 6.00
C PRO A 153 1.32 -3.32 4.78
N LEU A 154 1.93 -4.51 4.74
CA LEU A 154 1.71 -5.52 3.71
C LEU A 154 1.37 -6.85 4.39
N GLU A 155 0.08 -7.07 4.63
CA GLU A 155 -0.44 -8.26 5.30
C GLU A 155 -0.30 -9.51 4.41
N SER A 156 0.79 -10.24 4.56
CA SER A 156 1.04 -11.50 3.85
C SER A 156 2.05 -12.35 4.60
N LEU A 157 1.97 -13.66 4.40
CA LEU A 157 2.98 -14.64 4.83
C LEU A 157 3.65 -15.33 3.64
N GLU A 158 3.31 -14.90 2.42
CA GLU A 158 3.77 -15.50 1.18
C GLU A 158 4.77 -14.56 0.50
N LEU A 159 6.04 -14.95 0.49
CA LEU A 159 7.10 -14.14 -0.11
C LEU A 159 6.85 -13.89 -1.60
N ASP A 160 6.31 -14.88 -2.33
CA ASP A 160 6.03 -14.73 -3.76
C ASP A 160 4.91 -13.72 -4.03
N GLU A 161 3.86 -13.66 -3.18
CA GLU A 161 2.83 -12.62 -3.27
C GLU A 161 3.43 -11.23 -3.06
N LEU A 162 4.35 -11.10 -2.09
CA LEU A 162 5.06 -9.84 -1.84
C LEU A 162 5.88 -9.41 -3.05
N LEU A 163 6.72 -10.30 -3.58
CA LEU A 163 7.63 -10.00 -4.70
C LEU A 163 6.87 -9.46 -5.92
N VAL A 164 5.68 -9.99 -6.22
CA VAL A 164 4.81 -9.49 -7.29
C VAL A 164 4.45 -8.01 -7.08
N VAL A 165 4.05 -7.63 -5.86
CA VAL A 165 3.57 -6.26 -5.59
C VAL A 165 4.68 -5.24 -5.31
N LEU A 166 5.91 -5.68 -4.99
CA LEU A 166 7.03 -4.77 -4.72
C LEU A 166 7.32 -3.86 -5.91
N GLU A 167 7.27 -4.41 -7.13
CA GLU A 167 7.53 -3.66 -8.36
C GLU A 167 6.39 -2.67 -8.66
N ASP A 168 5.14 -3.13 -8.62
CA ASP A 168 3.96 -2.31 -8.91
C ASP A 168 3.81 -1.11 -7.96
N LEU A 169 4.15 -1.31 -6.68
CA LEU A 169 4.13 -0.27 -5.65
C LEU A 169 5.44 0.53 -5.59
N LYS A 170 6.43 0.19 -6.42
CA LYS A 170 7.77 0.81 -6.46
C LYS A 170 8.43 0.87 -5.07
N ILE A 171 8.28 -0.19 -4.29
CA ILE A 171 8.82 -0.27 -2.93
C ILE A 171 10.35 -0.20 -2.98
N LYS A 172 10.94 0.63 -2.12
CA LYS A 172 12.39 0.85 -1.99
C LYS A 172 13.02 -0.04 -0.93
N GLY A 173 12.25 -0.41 0.07
CA GLY A 173 12.71 -1.35 1.08
C GLY A 173 11.58 -1.83 1.97
N ILE A 174 11.74 -3.03 2.52
CA ILE A 174 10.71 -3.70 3.30
C ILE A 174 11.31 -4.42 4.51
N GLN A 175 10.77 -4.14 5.69
CA GLN A 175 11.02 -4.90 6.90
C GLN A 175 10.18 -6.18 6.85
N LEU A 176 10.82 -7.33 6.99
CA LEU A 176 10.12 -8.62 7.03
C LEU A 176 9.92 -9.08 8.47
N GLU A 177 8.76 -9.66 8.76
CA GLU A 177 8.49 -10.40 10.00
C GLU A 177 8.49 -11.91 9.79
N ASN A 178 8.50 -12.69 10.87
CA ASN A 178 8.46 -14.15 10.74
C ASN A 178 7.09 -14.61 10.22
N PRO A 179 7.03 -15.62 9.33
CA PRO A 179 8.14 -16.44 8.82
C PRO A 179 8.86 -15.88 7.58
N LEU A 180 8.42 -14.74 7.03
CA LEU A 180 9.00 -14.18 5.80
C LEU A 180 10.50 -13.90 5.91
N LYS A 181 10.99 -13.51 7.08
CA LYS A 181 12.44 -13.34 7.34
C LYS A 181 13.23 -14.59 6.99
N GLU A 182 12.80 -15.74 7.49
CA GLU A 182 13.50 -17.02 7.30
C GLU A 182 13.47 -17.42 5.83
N ILE A 183 12.30 -17.31 5.19
CA ILE A 183 12.12 -17.61 3.76
C ILE A 183 13.01 -16.70 2.89
N ALA A 184 13.11 -15.41 3.24
CA ALA A 184 13.95 -14.46 2.50
C ALA A 184 15.45 -14.72 2.68
N ILE A 185 15.89 -15.11 3.90
CA ILE A 185 17.28 -15.52 4.14
C ILE A 185 17.62 -16.72 3.26
N ASP A 186 16.78 -17.76 3.28
CA ASP A 186 17.00 -18.97 2.50
C ASP A 186 17.03 -18.70 0.99
N LYS A 187 16.15 -17.80 0.51
CA LYS A 187 16.04 -17.47 -0.92
C LYS A 187 17.14 -16.54 -1.43
N PHE A 188 17.57 -15.56 -0.63
CA PHE A 188 18.43 -14.46 -1.12
C PHE A 188 19.83 -14.39 -0.49
N TYR A 189 20.04 -14.91 0.72
CA TYR A 189 21.36 -14.85 1.37
C TYR A 189 22.28 -16.00 0.93
N GLY A 190 21.70 -17.17 0.65
CA GLY A 190 22.45 -18.39 0.34
C GLY A 190 22.98 -19.09 1.59
N SER A 191 24.11 -19.80 1.47
CA SER A 191 24.69 -20.60 2.55
C SER A 191 25.54 -19.78 3.53
N GLY A 192 25.17 -19.80 4.81
CA GLY A 192 25.89 -19.13 5.88
C GLY A 192 24.98 -18.83 7.08
N SER A 193 25.56 -18.44 8.22
CA SER A 193 24.78 -17.93 9.35
C SER A 193 24.45 -16.46 9.09
N PHE A 194 23.16 -16.12 9.04
CA PHE A 194 22.73 -14.73 8.93
C PHE A 194 23.04 -13.99 10.26
N PRO A 195 23.83 -12.90 10.23
CA PRO A 195 24.44 -12.34 11.45
C PRO A 195 23.49 -11.46 12.28
N GLY A 196 22.20 -11.36 11.93
CA GLY A 196 21.23 -10.45 12.57
C GLY A 196 19.90 -11.11 12.92
N THR A 197 19.13 -10.46 13.78
CA THR A 197 17.77 -10.90 14.18
C THR A 197 16.65 -10.24 13.36
N SER A 198 17.00 -9.22 12.57
CA SER A 198 16.10 -8.49 11.67
C SER A 198 16.59 -8.63 10.25
N VAL A 199 15.66 -8.75 9.31
CA VAL A 199 15.93 -8.75 7.87
C VAL A 199 15.23 -7.54 7.28
N PHE A 200 16.02 -6.61 6.73
CA PHE A 200 15.51 -5.55 5.88
C PHE A 200 15.89 -5.86 4.44
N MET A 201 14.91 -5.90 3.56
CA MET A 201 15.11 -6.17 2.16
C MET A 201 15.06 -4.85 1.40
N GLU A 202 16.16 -4.45 0.77
CA GLU A 202 16.26 -3.29 -0.10
C GLU A 202 15.95 -3.71 -1.54
N ILE A 203 15.13 -2.89 -2.21
CA ILE A 203 14.68 -3.13 -3.58
C ILE A 203 15.19 -2.00 -4.45
N SER A 204 15.96 -2.38 -5.47
CA SER A 204 16.44 -1.47 -6.50
C SER A 204 16.08 -2.01 -7.88
N SER A 205 16.24 -1.16 -8.90
CA SER A 205 16.05 -1.57 -10.29
C SER A 205 17.30 -1.23 -11.07
N LEU A 206 17.91 -2.25 -11.68
CA LEU A 206 19.08 -2.11 -12.54
C LEU A 206 18.73 -2.71 -13.91
N ASN A 207 18.82 -1.90 -14.97
CA ASN A 207 18.51 -2.30 -16.35
C ASN A 207 17.10 -2.92 -16.52
N GLY A 208 16.11 -2.42 -15.78
CA GLY A 208 14.73 -2.91 -15.83
C GLY A 208 14.52 -4.27 -15.16
N LYS A 209 15.51 -4.77 -14.40
CA LYS A 209 15.35 -5.93 -13.53
C LYS A 209 15.36 -5.48 -12.07
N GLN A 210 14.46 -6.07 -11.28
CA GLN A 210 14.44 -5.89 -9.83
C GLN A 210 15.66 -6.58 -9.22
N GLU A 211 16.44 -5.84 -8.44
CA GLU A 211 17.53 -6.37 -7.62
C GLU A 211 17.15 -6.28 -6.15
N ILE A 212 17.38 -7.38 -5.44
CA ILE A 212 17.01 -7.55 -4.05
C ILE A 212 18.27 -7.79 -3.23
N ASN A 213 18.52 -6.89 -2.29
CA ASN A 213 19.61 -7.01 -1.33
C ASN A 213 19.02 -7.14 0.07
N ILE A 214 19.41 -8.18 0.82
CA ILE A 214 18.97 -8.35 2.20
C ILE A 214 20.06 -7.91 3.17
N HIS A 215 19.66 -7.15 4.18
CA HIS A 215 20.53 -6.56 5.17
C HIS A 215 20.20 -7.07 6.57
N PRO A 216 21.21 -7.42 7.40
CA PRO A 216 21.02 -7.90 8.77
C PRO A 216 20.76 -6.76 9.77
N ILE A 217 19.94 -5.79 9.38
CA ILE A 217 19.55 -4.63 10.18
C ILE A 217 18.03 -4.46 10.16
N SER A 218 17.48 -3.71 11.11
CA SER A 218 16.07 -3.33 11.08
C SER A 218 15.83 -2.22 10.05
N GLY A 219 14.60 -2.14 9.54
CA GLY A 219 14.16 -1.05 8.68
C GLY A 219 14.25 0.31 9.34
N GLU A 220 14.07 0.40 10.66
CA GLU A 220 14.35 1.61 11.43
C GLU A 220 15.80 2.05 11.24
N LYS A 221 16.77 1.16 11.50
CA LYS A 221 18.19 1.47 11.33
C LYS A 221 18.53 1.78 9.89
N PHE A 222 17.93 1.09 8.92
CA PHE A 222 18.14 1.42 7.50
C PHE A 222 17.69 2.85 7.20
N ILE A 223 16.47 3.21 7.61
CA ILE A 223 15.92 4.55 7.38
C ILE A 223 16.77 5.62 8.06
N GLU A 224 17.28 5.38 9.28
CA GLU A 224 18.16 6.32 9.99
C GLU A 224 19.38 6.77 9.16
N HIS A 225 19.86 5.94 8.23
CA HIS A 225 21.01 6.24 7.37
C HIS A 225 20.65 6.84 5.99
N LEU A 226 19.35 6.99 5.67
CA LEU A 226 18.88 7.70 4.45
C LEU A 226 19.12 9.21 4.52
#